data_AF-A0A3P7LSU8-F1
#
_entry.id   AF-A0A3P7LSU8-F1
#
_cell.length_a   1.000
_cell.length_b   1.000
_cell.length_c   1.000
_cell.angle_alpha   90.00
_cell.angle_beta   90.00
_cell.angle_gamma   90.00
#
_symmetry.space_group_name_H-M   'P 1'
#
loop_
_entity.id
_entity.type
_entity.pdbx_description
1 polymer ?
#
loop_
_entity_poly.entity_id
_entity_poly.type
_entity_poly.pdbx_seq_one_letter_code
_entity_poly.pdbx_strand_id
1 'polypeptide(L)'
;MTEYFGKITEDSVRSNFVLIYELLDELIDFGYPQMTDAAALKTYITQAGVRGVTREEQQQITSQVTGQISWRREGIKYRRNELFIDVVECVNLLMNQQG
;
A
#
# COMPACT_ATOMS: atom_id res chain seq x y z
N MET A 1 -4.02 2.37 -5.03
CA MET A 1 -5.09 1.89 -5.94
C MET A 1 -4.60 0.84 -6.93
N THR A 2 -3.58 1.10 -7.75
CA THR A 2 -3.01 0.09 -8.67
C THR A 2 -2.55 -1.17 -7.93
N GLU A 3 -2.00 -1.01 -6.73
CA GLU A 3 -1.59 -2.16 -5.91
C GLU A 3 -2.76 -2.98 -5.33
N TYR A 4 -3.97 -2.41 -5.27
CA TYR A 4 -5.18 -3.07 -4.79
C TYR A 4 -5.99 -3.72 -5.92
N PHE A 5 -6.08 -3.04 -7.06
CA PHE A 5 -6.99 -3.41 -8.15
C PHE A 5 -6.26 -3.77 -9.45
N GLY A 6 -4.93 -3.67 -9.49
CA GLY A 6 -4.16 -3.78 -10.71
C GLY A 6 -4.44 -2.60 -11.64
N LYS A 7 -5.13 -2.85 -12.75
CA LYS A 7 -5.54 -1.76 -13.67
C LYS A 7 -6.78 -1.06 -13.15
N ILE A 8 -6.74 0.27 -13.14
CA ILE A 8 -7.90 1.10 -12.82
C ILE A 8 -8.73 1.28 -14.09
N THR A 9 -9.87 0.58 -14.14
CA THR A 9 -10.91 0.71 -15.16
C THR A 9 -12.24 1.08 -14.52
N GLU A 10 -13.21 1.59 -15.30
CA GLU A 10 -14.54 1.91 -14.80
C GLU A 10 -15.20 0.72 -14.07
N ASP A 11 -15.07 -0.47 -14.65
CA ASP A 11 -15.59 -1.71 -14.05
C ASP A 11 -14.90 -2.06 -12.72
N SER A 12 -13.59 -1.80 -12.61
CA SER A 12 -12.85 -2.02 -11.36
C SER A 12 -13.33 -1.08 -10.25
N VAL A 13 -13.66 0.17 -10.59
CA VAL A 13 -14.18 1.15 -9.63
C VAL A 13 -15.60 0.78 -9.20
N ARG A 14 -16.48 0.47 -10.16
CA ARG A 14 -17.86 0.08 -9.88
C ARG A 14 -17.94 -1.18 -9.02
N SER A 15 -17.11 -2.17 -9.30
CA SER A 15 -17.12 -3.46 -8.59
C SER A 15 -16.53 -3.37 -7.18
N ASN A 16 -15.72 -2.36 -6.88
CA ASN A 16 -15.01 -2.22 -5.61
C ASN A 16 -15.36 -0.95 -4.84
N PHE A 17 -16.47 -0.27 -5.18
CA PHE A 17 -16.76 1.08 -4.67
C PHE A 17 -16.74 1.17 -3.13
N VAL A 18 -17.22 0.14 -2.42
CA VAL A 18 -17.20 0.08 -0.94
C VAL A 18 -15.75 0.15 -0.43
N LEU A 19 -14.87 -0.71 -0.95
CA LEU A 19 -13.45 -0.72 -0.58
C LEU A 19 -12.77 0.60 -0.90
N ILE A 20 -13.14 1.23 -2.02
CA ILE A 20 -12.59 2.53 -2.40
C ILE A 20 -12.96 3.60 -1.39
N TYR A 21 -14.20 3.61 -0.89
CA TYR A 21 -14.61 4.56 0.16
C TYR A 21 -13.87 4.32 1.47
N GLU A 22 -13.76 3.07 1.91
CA GLU A 22 -12.99 2.73 3.13
C GLU A 22 -11.52 3.15 3.00
N LEU A 23 -10.92 2.91 1.83
CA LEU A 23 -9.55 3.35 1.58
C LEU A 23 -9.42 4.87 1.62
N LEU A 24 -10.35 5.61 1.01
CA LEU A 24 -10.27 7.07 0.98
C LEU A 24 -10.43 7.70 2.37
N ASP A 25 -11.32 7.15 3.20
CA ASP A 25 -11.55 7.60 4.58
C ASP A 25 -10.29 7.40 5.45
N GLU A 26 -9.60 6.27 5.28
CA GLU A 26 -8.38 5.97 6.02
C GLU A 26 -7.14 6.72 5.48
N LEU A 27 -7.08 6.93 4.16
CA LEU A 27 -5.98 7.63 3.50
C LEU A 27 -5.94 9.11 3.89
N ILE A 28 -7.11 9.76 3.96
CA ILE A 28 -7.25 11.22 4.10
C ILE A 28 -8.29 11.54 5.16
N ASP A 29 -7.84 12.14 6.27
CA ASP A 29 -8.72 12.69 7.28
C ASP A 29 -8.67 14.23 7.22
N PHE A 30 -9.84 14.87 7.08
CA PHE A 30 -10.00 16.32 6.99
C PHE A 30 -9.06 17.00 5.96
N GLY A 31 -8.77 16.32 4.85
CA GLY A 31 -7.87 16.81 3.80
C GLY A 31 -6.38 16.62 4.08
N TYR A 32 -6.02 16.05 5.22
CA TYR A 32 -4.66 15.70 5.59
C TYR A 32 -4.39 14.22 5.35
N PRO A 33 -3.41 13.87 4.50
CA PRO A 33 -3.00 12.47 4.33
C PRO A 33 -2.46 11.90 5.65
N GLN A 34 -2.99 10.75 6.08
CA GLN A 34 -2.56 10.07 7.31
C GLN A 34 -1.67 8.86 6.99
N MET A 35 -2.25 7.80 6.41
CA MET A 35 -1.55 6.55 6.13
C MET A 35 -1.68 6.21 4.65
N THR A 36 -0.59 6.23 3.88
CA THR A 36 -0.62 5.99 2.42
C THR A 36 0.03 4.67 2.00
N ASP A 37 0.53 3.89 2.95
CA ASP A 37 1.17 2.61 2.69
C ASP A 37 0.13 1.52 2.42
N ALA A 38 0.06 1.07 1.16
CA ALA A 38 -0.85 0.03 0.73
C ALA A 38 -0.59 -1.31 1.43
N ALA A 39 0.65 -1.64 1.80
CA ALA A 39 0.96 -2.89 2.50
C ALA A 39 0.38 -2.90 3.92
N ALA A 40 0.41 -1.75 4.60
CA ALA A 40 -0.20 -1.56 5.90
C ALA A 40 -1.73 -1.56 5.81
N LEU A 41 -2.30 -0.78 4.89
CA LEU A 41 -3.74 -0.69 4.68
C LEU A 41 -4.35 -2.05 4.31
N LYS A 42 -3.66 -2.89 3.51
CA LYS A 42 -4.12 -4.23 3.12
C LYS A 42 -4.24 -5.19 4.30
N THR A 43 -3.63 -4.87 5.44
CA THR A 43 -3.69 -5.73 6.63
C THR A 43 -5.05 -5.68 7.31
N TYR A 44 -5.76 -4.55 7.20
CA TYR A 44 -7.03 -4.34 7.90
C TYR A 44 -8.19 -3.90 7.00
N ILE A 45 -7.91 -3.32 5.83
CA ILE A 45 -8.89 -3.02 4.78
C ILE A 45 -8.78 -4.13 3.72
N THR A 46 -9.61 -5.18 3.85
CA THR A 46 -9.54 -6.38 3.01
C THR A 46 -10.81 -6.60 2.19
N GLN A 47 -10.66 -7.12 0.96
CA GLN A 47 -11.78 -7.46 0.07
C GLN A 47 -12.56 -8.70 0.51
N ALA A 48 -11.93 -9.56 1.31
CA ALA A 48 -12.55 -10.80 1.79
C ALA A 48 -13.28 -10.50 3.10
N GLY A 49 -14.60 -10.42 3.02
CA GLY A 49 -15.48 -10.10 4.14
C GLY A 49 -15.03 -10.74 5.45
N VAL A 50 -14.86 -9.88 6.47
CA VAL A 50 -14.60 -10.17 7.88
C VAL A 50 -14.22 -11.63 8.16
N ARG A 51 -13.02 -12.05 7.71
CA ARG A 51 -12.37 -13.16 8.38
C ARG A 51 -12.09 -12.63 9.77
N GLY A 52 -12.67 -13.25 10.80
CA GLY A 52 -12.53 -12.83 12.19
C GLY A 52 -11.05 -12.72 12.53
N VAL A 53 -10.53 -11.50 12.48
CA VAL A 53 -9.17 -11.16 12.87
C VAL A 53 -9.10 -11.42 14.37
N THR A 54 -8.13 -12.20 14.84
CA THR A 54 -8.03 -12.45 16.28
C THR A 54 -7.65 -11.15 16.99
N ARG A 55 -7.96 -11.06 18.28
CA ARG A 55 -7.65 -9.86 19.07
C ARG A 55 -6.15 -9.57 19.10
N GLU A 56 -5.31 -10.61 19.05
CA GLU A 56 -3.86 -10.45 18.96
C GLU A 56 -3.42 -9.87 17.61
N GLU A 57 -4.02 -10.31 16.51
CA GLU A 57 -3.74 -9.77 15.17
C GLU A 57 -4.15 -8.30 15.05
N GLN A 58 -5.29 -7.91 15.63
CA GLN A 58 -5.70 -6.51 15.70
C GLN A 58 -4.69 -5.64 16.46
N GLN A 59 -4.19 -6.10 17.62
CA GLN A 59 -3.20 -5.35 18.40
C GLN A 59 -1.88 -5.18 17.64
N GLN A 60 -1.44 -6.19 16.89
CA GLN A 60 -0.25 -6.10 16.06
C GLN A 60 -0.44 -5.09 14.92
N ILE A 61 -1.59 -5.09 14.26
CA ILE A 61 -1.92 -4.11 13.21
C ILE A 61 -1.88 -2.69 13.78
N THR A 62 -2.52 -2.44 14.94
CA THR A 62 -2.50 -1.12 15.58
C THR A 62 -1.07 -0.68 15.86
N SER A 63 -0.22 -1.57 16.41
CA SER A 63 1.18 -1.25 16.69
C SER A 63 2.00 -0.91 15.43
N GLN A 64 1.70 -1.54 14.30
CA GLN A 64 2.36 -1.24 13.01
C GLN A 64 1.95 0.13 12.47
N VAL A 65 0.67 0.50 12.61
CA VAL A 65 0.15 1.80 12.13
C VAL A 65 0.64 2.95 13.01
N THR A 66 0.68 2.77 14.34
CA THR A 66 1.11 3.82 15.29
C THR A 66 2.63 3.85 15.52
N GLY A 67 3.36 2.86 15.01
CA GLY A 67 4.80 2.74 15.19
C GLY A 67 5.59 3.71 14.32
N GLN A 68 6.86 3.99 14.68
CA GLN A 68 7.76 4.81 13.87
C GLN A 68 8.13 4.19 12.51
N ILE A 69 7.91 2.88 12.34
CA ILE A 69 8.25 2.13 11.12
C ILE A 69 6.96 1.55 10.52
N SER A 70 6.42 2.22 9.51
CA SER A 70 5.18 1.81 8.83
C SER A 70 5.38 0.75 7.75
N TRP A 71 6.52 0.82 7.04
CA TRP A 71 6.78 0.07 5.80
C TRP A 71 7.25 -1.39 5.99
N ARG A 72 7.52 -1.83 7.22
CA ARG A 72 8.03 -3.18 7.49
C ARG A 72 7.47 -3.78 8.77
N ARG A 73 6.89 -4.97 8.65
CA ARG A 73 6.42 -5.76 9.79
C ARG A 73 7.58 -6.37 10.58
N GLU A 74 7.36 -6.50 11.87
CA GLU A 74 8.24 -7.26 12.75
C GLU A 74 8.11 -8.77 12.49
N GLY A 75 9.15 -9.53 12.83
CA GLY A 75 9.09 -11.00 12.78
C GLY A 75 9.17 -11.65 11.40
N ILE A 76 9.37 -10.91 10.31
CA ILE A 76 9.56 -11.48 8.96
C ILE A 76 10.81 -12.39 8.95
N LYS A 77 10.62 -13.66 8.59
CA LYS A 77 11.69 -14.66 8.47
C LYS A 77 11.63 -15.35 7.10
N TYR A 78 12.77 -15.43 6.43
CA TYR A 78 12.93 -16.17 5.18
C TYR A 78 13.78 -17.42 5.39
N ARG A 79 13.52 -18.47 4.61
CA ARG A 79 14.35 -19.69 4.61
C ARG A 79 15.76 -19.41 4.05
N ARG A 80 15.84 -18.54 3.06
CA ARG A 80 17.08 -18.01 2.48
C ARG A 80 16.89 -16.51 2.31
N ASN A 81 17.82 -15.71 2.84
CA ASN A 81 17.77 -14.26 2.74
C ASN A 81 18.51 -13.86 1.46
N GLU A 82 17.79 -13.36 0.47
CA GLU A 82 18.34 -12.88 -0.80
C GLU A 82 17.86 -11.44 -1.01
N LEU A 83 18.70 -10.63 -1.67
CA LEU A 83 18.41 -9.25 -2.04
C LEU A 83 18.70 -9.08 -3.52
N PHE A 84 17.74 -8.54 -4.25
CA PHE A 84 17.86 -8.21 -5.67
C PHE A 84 17.93 -6.70 -5.80
N ILE A 85 18.85 -6.20 -6.63
CA ILE A 85 19.07 -4.76 -6.86
C ILE A 85 19.07 -4.54 -8.37
N ASP A 86 18.13 -3.72 -8.84
CA ASP A 86 18.06 -3.30 -10.23
C ASP A 86 18.57 -1.85 -10.36
N VAL A 87 19.61 -1.65 -11.18
CA VAL A 87 20.12 -0.31 -11.51
C VAL A 87 19.49 0.14 -12.82
N VAL A 88 18.60 1.13 -12.74
CA VAL A 88 17.88 1.69 -13.90
C VAL A 88 18.36 3.10 -14.16
N GLU A 89 18.99 3.32 -15.31
CA GLU A 89 19.44 4.65 -15.75
C GLU A 89 18.46 5.22 -16.78
N CYS A 90 17.98 6.45 -16.53
CA CYS A 90 17.09 7.17 -17.43
C CYS A 90 17.75 8.48 -17.88
N VAL A 91 18.23 8.53 -19.12
CA VAL A 91 18.85 9.72 -19.71
C VAL A 91 17.84 10.48 -20.54
N ASN A 92 17.38 11.62 -20.04
CA ASN A 92 16.56 12.57 -20.79
C ASN A 92 17.48 13.69 -21.33
N LEU A 93 17.55 13.86 -22.65
CA LEU A 93 18.38 14.90 -23.29
C LEU A 93 17.57 15.66 -24.33
N LEU A 94 17.61 16.99 -24.22
CA LEU A 94 17.08 17.93 -25.21
C LEU A 94 18.22 18.86 -25.63
N MET A 95 18.66 18.74 -26.87
CA MET A 95 19.80 19.49 -27.45
C MET A 95 19.27 20.43 -28.53
N ASN A 96 19.76 21.67 -28.53
CA ASN A 96 19.38 22.64 -29.56
C ASN A 96 20.23 22.43 -30.84
N GLN A 97 19.99 23.21 -31.88
CA GLN A 97 20.70 23.07 -33.16
C GLN A 97 22.20 23.41 -33.10
N GLN A 98 22.66 24.13 -32.09
CA GLN A 98 24.07 24.48 -31.87
C GLN A 98 24.80 23.49 -30.95
N GLY A 99 24.03 22.62 -30.31
CA GLY A 99 24.50 21.75 -29.22
C GLY A 99 24.24 22.36 -27.87
#